data_AF-A0A7S3ACT4-F1
#
_entry.id   AF-A0A7S3ACT4-F1
#
_cell.length_a   1.000
_cell.length_b   1.000
_cell.length_c   1.000
_cell.angle_alpha   90.00
_cell.angle_beta   90.00
_cell.angle_gamma   90.00
#
_symmetry.space_group_name_H-M   'P 1'
#
loop_
_entity.id
_entity.type
_entity.pdbx_description
1 polymer ?
#
loop_
_entity_poly.entity_id
_entity_poly.type
_entity_poly.pdbx_seq_one_letter_code
_entity_poly.pdbx_strand_id
1 'polypeptide(L)'
;DPAGASDGRLADLTARLASDSPRQRVGGGPFTASGLRGEDSLRFPPWLEGEWRVESNIVAAAAPLGRKYLPTDLARLPLGDLRSRSPPLSYVVRFVRRDSDGSIVSDREGNLRASQNAAAGFSRVDDVIYDGSACIKVRYSEYGRNNTYIGPSRAEVYINSRLQSAPDAASDTFAFSETTRTVLLGASRSVSVSDAETLNLFTRAAGGDGLARQ
;
A
#
# COMPACT_ATOMS: atom_id res chain seq x y z
N ASP A 1 -10.83 -1.00 -27.04
CA ASP A 1 -11.11 -0.52 -25.67
C ASP A 1 -10.54 -1.43 -24.59
N PRO A 2 -9.36 -1.11 -24.04
CA PRO A 2 -8.79 -1.78 -22.88
C PRO A 2 -9.45 -1.36 -21.53
N ALA A 3 -10.30 -0.34 -21.51
CA ALA A 3 -10.99 0.15 -20.31
C ALA A 3 -11.99 -0.88 -19.72
N GLY A 4 -12.59 -1.73 -20.56
CA GLY A 4 -13.58 -2.72 -20.09
C GLY A 4 -12.96 -3.92 -19.35
N ALA A 5 -11.68 -4.21 -19.54
CA ALA A 5 -11.00 -5.35 -18.91
C ALA A 5 -10.47 -5.06 -17.50
N SER A 6 -10.18 -3.78 -17.19
CA SER A 6 -9.80 -3.35 -15.83
C SER A 6 -11.01 -3.34 -14.89
N ASP A 7 -12.18 -2.97 -15.39
CA ASP A 7 -13.40 -2.87 -14.59
C ASP A 7 -13.88 -4.23 -14.08
N GLY A 8 -13.80 -5.29 -14.91
CA GLY A 8 -14.18 -6.64 -14.49
C GLY A 8 -13.29 -7.22 -13.39
N ARG A 9 -11.99 -6.94 -13.42
CA ARG A 9 -11.04 -7.41 -12.40
C ARG A 9 -11.17 -6.64 -11.09
N LEU A 10 -11.37 -5.33 -11.18
CA LEU A 10 -11.67 -4.51 -10.01
C LEU A 10 -12.99 -4.95 -9.36
N ALA A 11 -14.02 -5.21 -10.17
CA ALA A 11 -15.29 -5.73 -9.68
C ALA A 11 -15.16 -7.10 -9.00
N ASP A 12 -14.37 -8.03 -9.56
CA ASP A 12 -14.09 -9.33 -8.91
C ASP A 12 -13.35 -9.15 -7.58
N LEU A 13 -12.34 -8.27 -7.54
CA LEU A 13 -11.59 -7.97 -6.32
C LEU A 13 -12.49 -7.38 -5.22
N THR A 14 -13.31 -6.39 -5.57
CA THR A 14 -14.26 -5.77 -4.65
C THR A 14 -15.33 -6.77 -4.20
N ALA A 15 -15.82 -7.63 -5.10
CA ALA A 15 -16.78 -8.68 -4.77
C ALA A 15 -16.19 -9.70 -3.79
N ARG A 16 -14.93 -10.09 -3.96
CA ARG A 16 -14.21 -10.99 -3.04
C ARG A 16 -14.00 -10.35 -1.66
N LEU A 17 -13.56 -9.09 -1.63
CA LEU A 17 -13.46 -8.35 -0.37
C LEU A 17 -14.82 -8.29 0.34
N ALA A 18 -15.91 -8.12 -0.40
CA ALA A 18 -17.26 -8.10 0.17
C ALA A 18 -17.76 -9.49 0.61
N SER A 19 -17.43 -10.57 -0.12
CA SER A 19 -17.87 -11.94 0.21
C SER A 19 -17.14 -12.53 1.40
N ASP A 20 -15.85 -12.23 1.50
CA ASP A 20 -14.93 -12.87 2.45
C ASP A 20 -14.60 -11.98 3.64
N SER A 21 -15.09 -10.73 3.64
CA SER A 21 -15.05 -9.88 4.81
C SER A 21 -15.60 -10.70 5.97
N PRO A 22 -14.79 -11.00 7.01
CA PRO A 22 -15.37 -11.45 8.25
C PRO A 22 -16.42 -10.41 8.59
N ARG A 23 -17.55 -10.81 9.17
CA ARG A 23 -18.38 -9.90 9.95
C ARG A 23 -17.51 -9.40 11.10
N GLN A 24 -16.51 -8.54 10.83
CA GLN A 24 -15.88 -7.68 11.81
C GLN A 24 -17.09 -7.01 12.42
N ARG A 25 -17.38 -7.42 13.65
CA ARG A 25 -18.49 -6.88 14.41
C ARG A 25 -18.32 -5.37 14.37
N VAL A 26 -19.10 -4.72 13.51
CA VAL A 26 -19.42 -3.31 13.62
C VAL A 26 -20.23 -3.24 14.90
N GLY A 27 -19.51 -3.19 16.02
CA GLY A 27 -20.07 -2.94 17.33
C GLY A 27 -20.64 -1.54 17.31
N GLY A 28 -21.94 -1.47 17.07
CA GLY A 28 -22.89 -0.37 17.28
C GLY A 28 -22.34 1.04 17.48
N GLY A 29 -22.61 1.91 16.51
CA GLY A 29 -22.62 3.36 16.70
C GLY A 29 -22.62 4.12 15.37
N PRO A 30 -23.47 5.14 15.17
CA PRO A 30 -23.50 5.90 13.93
C PRO A 30 -22.24 6.76 13.83
N PHE A 31 -21.46 6.60 12.77
CA PHE A 31 -20.59 7.60 12.13
C PHE A 31 -19.86 8.65 13.00
N THR A 32 -19.38 8.32 14.20
CA THR A 32 -18.45 9.18 14.98
C THR A 32 -17.59 8.34 15.90
N ALA A 33 -16.78 7.45 15.34
CA ALA A 33 -15.58 7.00 16.01
C ALA A 33 -14.46 7.21 14.99
N SER A 34 -13.56 8.14 15.29
CA SER A 34 -12.24 8.20 14.67
C SER A 34 -11.76 6.77 14.42
N GLY A 35 -11.63 6.36 13.15
CA GLY A 35 -11.27 5.00 12.72
C GLY A 35 -9.90 4.53 13.20
N LEU A 36 -9.25 5.32 14.06
CA LEU A 36 -7.99 5.08 14.74
C LEU A 36 -8.11 4.05 15.88
N ARG A 37 -9.11 3.17 15.90
CA ARG A 37 -9.19 2.11 16.90
C ARG A 37 -8.42 0.88 16.46
N GLY A 38 -7.25 0.71 17.09
CA GLY A 38 -6.83 -0.54 17.74
C GLY A 38 -6.22 -1.62 16.85
N GLU A 39 -4.90 -1.79 17.01
CA GLU A 39 -4.04 -2.89 16.54
C GLU A 39 -4.00 -3.14 15.02
N ASP A 40 -2.82 -3.51 14.53
CA ASP A 40 -2.64 -3.93 13.15
C ASP A 40 -3.47 -5.20 12.88
N SER A 41 -4.66 -4.98 12.33
CA SER A 41 -5.67 -6.00 12.05
C SER A 41 -5.45 -6.77 10.75
N LEU A 42 -4.47 -6.37 9.93
CA LEU A 42 -4.22 -7.03 8.65
C LEU A 42 -3.40 -8.31 8.86
N ARG A 43 -4.02 -9.44 8.58
CA ARG A 43 -3.40 -10.77 8.67
C ARG A 43 -3.30 -11.39 7.30
N PHE A 44 -2.13 -11.92 6.99
CA PHE A 44 -1.81 -12.53 5.71
C PHE A 44 -1.87 -14.06 5.81
N PRO A 45 -2.14 -14.78 4.71
CA PRO A 45 -2.05 -16.23 4.68
C PRO A 45 -0.66 -16.75 5.06
N PRO A 46 -0.55 -17.96 5.64
CA PRO A 46 0.72 -18.56 6.02
C PRO A 46 1.74 -18.65 4.87
N TRP A 47 1.28 -18.84 3.64
CA TRP A 47 2.14 -18.96 2.47
C TRP A 47 2.81 -17.65 2.04
N LEU A 48 2.47 -16.50 2.65
CA LEU A 48 3.20 -15.23 2.47
C LEU A 48 4.36 -15.04 3.45
N GLU A 49 4.49 -15.85 4.50
CA GLU A 49 5.57 -15.71 5.47
C GLU A 49 6.95 -15.80 4.80
N GLY A 50 7.86 -14.90 5.16
CA GLY A 50 9.23 -14.85 4.65
C GLY A 50 9.57 -13.56 3.90
N GLU A 51 10.71 -13.60 3.19
CA GLU A 51 11.21 -12.51 2.37
C GLU A 51 10.96 -12.79 0.89
N TRP A 52 10.49 -11.77 0.17
CA TRP A 52 10.08 -11.86 -1.23
C TRP A 52 10.76 -10.78 -2.04
N ARG A 53 11.40 -11.18 -3.14
CA ARG A 53 11.82 -10.22 -4.16
C ARG A 53 10.62 -9.85 -5.02
N VAL A 54 10.28 -8.58 -5.03
CA VAL A 54 9.15 -8.01 -5.76
C VAL A 54 9.67 -7.25 -6.96
N GLU A 55 9.09 -7.54 -8.12
CA GLU A 55 9.16 -6.69 -9.30
C GLU A 55 7.78 -6.06 -9.52
N SER A 56 7.69 -4.73 -9.53
CA SER A 56 6.42 -4.03 -9.76
C SER A 56 6.49 -3.07 -10.93
N ASN A 57 5.38 -2.98 -11.68
CA ASN A 57 5.28 -2.21 -12.91
C ASN A 57 4.00 -1.39 -12.91
N ILE A 58 4.08 -0.11 -13.24
CA ILE A 58 2.89 0.72 -13.42
C ILE A 58 2.29 0.37 -14.79
N VAL A 59 1.15 -0.32 -14.76
CA VAL A 59 0.48 -0.77 -15.99
C VAL A 59 -0.36 0.33 -16.61
N ALA A 60 -1.10 1.10 -15.79
CA ALA A 60 -1.96 2.16 -16.29
C ALA A 60 -2.23 3.22 -15.22
N ALA A 61 -2.61 4.42 -15.67
CA ALA A 61 -3.12 5.48 -14.82
C ALA A 61 -4.44 6.04 -15.39
N ALA A 62 -5.41 6.28 -14.52
CA ALA A 62 -6.70 6.84 -14.88
C ALA A 62 -7.10 7.95 -13.91
N ALA A 63 -7.88 8.92 -14.40
CA ALA A 63 -8.40 10.03 -13.60
C ALA A 63 -9.91 10.16 -13.87
N PRO A 64 -10.75 9.26 -13.35
CA PRO A 64 -12.17 9.18 -13.71
C PRO A 64 -12.95 10.46 -13.35
N LEU A 65 -12.58 11.13 -12.26
CA LEU A 65 -13.16 12.43 -11.88
C LEU A 65 -12.53 13.62 -12.64
N GLY A 66 -11.50 13.37 -13.46
CA GLY A 66 -10.73 14.37 -14.19
C GLY A 66 -9.46 14.82 -13.45
N ARG A 67 -8.45 15.23 -14.23
CA ARG A 67 -7.11 15.59 -13.73
C ARG A 67 -7.09 16.75 -12.72
N LYS A 68 -8.12 17.61 -12.71
CA LYS A 68 -8.23 18.75 -11.79
C LYS A 68 -8.34 18.34 -10.31
N TYR A 69 -8.70 17.09 -10.04
CA TYR A 69 -8.76 16.52 -8.69
C TYR A 69 -7.50 15.72 -8.33
N LEU A 70 -6.52 15.63 -9.24
CA LEU A 70 -5.23 15.03 -8.94
C LEU A 70 -4.27 16.09 -8.37
N PRO A 71 -3.41 15.73 -7.41
CA PRO A 71 -2.22 16.50 -7.08
C PRO A 71 -1.43 16.90 -8.32
N THR A 72 -0.79 18.09 -8.31
CA THR A 72 -0.14 18.69 -9.49
C THR A 72 0.89 17.78 -10.15
N ASP A 73 1.62 16.99 -9.36
CA ASP A 73 2.56 15.98 -9.79
C ASP A 73 1.88 14.81 -10.51
N LEU A 74 0.78 14.29 -9.96
CA LEU A 74 -0.01 13.22 -10.58
C LEU A 74 -0.81 13.71 -11.80
N ALA A 75 -1.27 14.95 -11.80
CA ALA A 75 -2.02 15.55 -12.90
C ALA A 75 -1.18 15.65 -14.19
N ARG A 76 0.16 15.68 -14.07
CA ARG A 76 1.11 15.70 -15.17
C ARG A 76 1.39 14.32 -15.76
N LEU A 77 1.02 13.24 -15.07
CA LEU A 77 1.26 11.89 -15.58
C LEU A 77 0.46 11.65 -16.87
N PRO A 78 1.03 10.92 -17.84
CA PRO A 78 0.25 10.40 -18.95
C PRO A 78 -0.81 9.43 -18.40
N LEU A 79 -2.06 9.58 -18.86
CA LEU A 79 -3.15 8.65 -18.57
C LEU A 79 -3.18 7.58 -19.66
N GLY A 80 -3.69 6.39 -19.34
CA GLY A 80 -3.73 5.24 -20.25
C GLY A 80 -2.66 4.20 -19.92
N ASP A 81 -2.26 3.41 -20.91
CA ASP A 81 -1.26 2.34 -20.76
C ASP A 81 0.15 2.95 -20.53
N LEU A 82 0.79 2.50 -19.45
CA LEU A 82 2.10 2.96 -18.98
C LEU A 82 3.17 1.88 -18.99
N ARG A 83 2.87 0.66 -19.51
CA ARG A 83 3.78 -0.49 -19.47
C ARG A 83 5.15 -0.23 -20.10
N SER A 84 5.24 0.65 -21.10
CA SER A 84 6.50 1.00 -21.78
C SER A 84 7.21 2.22 -21.20
N ARG A 85 6.61 2.89 -20.20
CA ARG A 85 7.02 4.24 -19.77
C ARG A 85 7.62 4.30 -18.38
N SER A 86 7.40 3.29 -17.54
CA SER A 86 8.02 3.18 -16.23
C SER A 86 8.98 2.00 -16.23
N PRO A 87 10.25 2.16 -15.80
CA PRO A 87 11.07 1.00 -15.50
C PRO A 87 10.42 0.20 -14.36
N PRO A 88 10.59 -1.14 -14.34
CA PRO A 88 10.17 -1.95 -13.22
C PRO A 88 10.89 -1.49 -11.96
N LEU A 89 10.16 -1.46 -10.84
CA LEU A 89 10.74 -1.31 -9.52
C LEU A 89 11.14 -2.69 -9.01
N SER A 90 12.29 -2.79 -8.38
CA SER A 90 12.76 -4.01 -7.72
C SER A 90 13.07 -3.72 -6.25
N TYR A 91 12.43 -4.44 -5.35
CA TYR A 91 12.64 -4.33 -3.91
C TYR A 91 12.36 -5.65 -3.20
N VAL A 92 12.77 -5.73 -1.94
CA VAL A 92 12.45 -6.86 -1.06
C VAL A 92 11.33 -6.43 -0.13
N VAL A 93 10.34 -7.29 0.02
CA VAL A 93 9.32 -7.18 1.08
C VAL A 93 9.41 -8.38 2.01
N ARG A 94 8.97 -8.20 3.24
CA ARG A 94 8.99 -9.20 4.28
C ARG A 94 7.63 -9.30 4.96
N PHE A 95 7.19 -10.52 5.20
CA PHE A 95 6.05 -10.83 6.05
C PHE A 95 6.54 -11.73 7.18
N VAL A 96 6.24 -11.33 8.41
CA VAL A 96 6.77 -11.96 9.62
C VAL A 96 5.63 -12.53 10.45
N ARG A 97 5.92 -13.61 11.16
CA ARG A 97 5.04 -14.12 12.20
C ARG A 97 5.12 -13.23 13.43
N ARG A 98 3.99 -12.75 13.90
CA ARG A 98 3.88 -11.96 15.12
C ARG A 98 3.93 -12.90 16.33
N ASP A 99 4.84 -12.65 17.26
CA ASP A 99 5.03 -13.50 18.44
C ASP A 99 3.80 -13.57 19.35
N SER A 100 3.00 -12.49 19.39
CA SER A 100 1.87 -12.39 20.33
C SER A 100 0.69 -13.32 20.01
N ASP A 101 0.40 -13.57 18.73
CA ASP A 101 -0.75 -14.35 18.29
C ASP A 101 -0.45 -15.34 17.15
N GLY A 102 0.80 -15.44 16.71
CA GLY A 102 1.24 -16.31 15.63
C GLY A 102 0.73 -15.90 14.24
N SER A 103 0.07 -14.74 14.10
CA SER A 103 -0.44 -14.28 12.82
C SER A 103 0.69 -13.81 11.90
N ILE A 104 0.53 -14.01 10.59
CA ILE A 104 1.47 -13.46 9.60
C ILE A 104 1.07 -12.02 9.30
N VAL A 105 2.01 -11.08 9.48
CA VAL A 105 1.82 -9.65 9.29
C VAL A 105 2.90 -9.08 8.37
N SER A 106 2.62 -7.95 7.74
CA SER A 106 3.62 -7.23 6.94
C SER A 106 4.64 -6.57 7.86
N ASP A 107 5.93 -6.66 7.53
CA ASP A 107 6.96 -5.76 8.08
C ASP A 107 6.75 -4.36 7.48
N ARG A 108 5.86 -3.58 8.10
CA ARG A 108 5.42 -2.29 7.57
C ARG A 108 6.57 -1.30 7.41
N GLU A 109 7.48 -1.25 8.37
CA GLU A 109 8.62 -0.34 8.35
C GLU A 109 9.58 -0.68 7.21
N GLY A 110 9.99 -1.95 7.15
CA GLY A 110 10.88 -2.44 6.11
C GLY A 110 10.27 -2.31 4.72
N ASN A 111 9.03 -2.73 4.55
CA ASN A 111 8.36 -2.75 3.24
C ASN A 111 8.07 -1.33 2.71
N LEU A 112 7.66 -0.40 3.58
CA LEU A 112 7.46 1.00 3.19
C LEU A 112 8.79 1.63 2.78
N ARG A 113 9.85 1.43 3.56
CA ARG A 113 11.18 1.94 3.23
C ARG A 113 11.68 1.38 1.90
N ALA A 114 11.59 0.06 1.72
CA ALA A 114 12.07 -0.62 0.53
C ALA A 114 11.35 -0.14 -0.74
N SER A 115 10.02 -0.07 -0.70
CA SER A 115 9.21 0.40 -1.83
C SER A 115 9.46 1.88 -2.16
N GLN A 116 9.53 2.76 -1.14
CA GLN A 116 9.78 4.19 -1.37
C GLN A 116 11.20 4.47 -1.86
N ASN A 117 12.21 3.75 -1.37
CA ASN A 117 13.58 3.86 -1.86
C ASN A 117 13.70 3.35 -3.30
N ALA A 118 13.05 2.22 -3.63
CA ALA A 118 13.01 1.70 -4.99
C ALA A 118 12.34 2.68 -5.96
N ALA A 119 11.19 3.25 -5.57
CA ALA A 119 10.49 4.26 -6.36
C ALA A 119 11.31 5.54 -6.55
N ALA A 120 12.09 5.95 -5.54
CA ALA A 120 12.95 7.12 -5.62
C ALA A 120 14.24 6.88 -6.43
N GLY A 121 14.71 5.62 -6.50
CA GLY A 121 15.99 5.24 -7.11
C GLY A 121 17.22 5.63 -6.27
N PHE A 122 17.04 5.95 -4.98
CA PHE A 122 18.09 6.24 -4.00
C PHE A 122 17.57 6.03 -2.57
N SER A 123 18.45 6.12 -1.56
CA SER A 123 18.05 6.04 -0.15
C SER A 123 17.31 7.30 0.29
N ARG A 124 16.00 7.35 0.03
CA ARG A 124 15.13 8.49 0.32
C ARG A 124 14.60 8.48 1.76
N VAL A 125 14.37 7.31 2.32
CA VAL A 125 13.78 7.14 3.65
C VAL A 125 14.87 6.91 4.69
N ASP A 126 15.02 7.84 5.61
CA ASP A 126 15.97 7.77 6.72
C ASP A 126 15.41 6.95 7.88
N ASP A 127 14.15 7.15 8.21
CA ASP A 127 13.51 6.50 9.35
C ASP A 127 12.03 6.17 9.11
N VAL A 128 11.58 5.06 9.69
CA VAL A 128 10.17 4.65 9.69
C VAL A 128 9.88 4.08 11.07
N ILE A 129 8.84 4.60 11.73
CA ILE A 129 8.43 4.16 13.06
C ILE A 129 6.98 3.69 12.98
N TYR A 130 6.76 2.45 13.39
CA TYR A 130 5.46 1.82 13.51
C TYR A 130 5.36 1.00 14.79
N ASP A 131 4.55 1.48 15.73
CA ASP A 131 4.32 0.86 17.04
C ASP A 131 3.08 -0.06 17.05
N GLY A 132 2.58 -0.47 15.88
CA GLY A 132 1.34 -1.24 15.76
C GLY A 132 0.06 -0.40 15.92
N SER A 133 0.18 0.92 16.04
CA SER A 133 -0.97 1.84 16.03
C SER A 133 -1.55 2.01 14.62
N ALA A 134 -2.50 2.93 14.48
CA ALA A 134 -3.05 3.32 13.18
C ALA A 134 -2.18 4.36 12.43
N CYS A 135 -0.97 4.68 12.91
CA CYS A 135 -0.12 5.71 12.31
C CYS A 135 1.30 5.19 12.07
N ILE A 136 1.80 5.35 10.85
CA ILE A 136 3.19 5.14 10.49
C ILE A 136 3.86 6.50 10.33
N LYS A 137 4.97 6.73 11.02
CA LYS A 137 5.75 7.97 10.92
C LYS A 137 6.97 7.73 10.05
N VAL A 138 7.18 8.58 9.05
CA VAL A 138 8.28 8.46 8.09
C VAL A 138 9.12 9.74 8.13
N ARG A 139 10.43 9.60 8.28
CA ARG A 139 11.40 10.69 8.10
C ARG A 139 12.15 10.47 6.80
N TYR A 140 12.14 11.47 5.94
CA TYR A 140 12.87 11.45 4.69
C TYR A 140 14.26 12.05 4.87
N SER A 141 15.17 11.65 3.99
CA SER A 141 16.48 12.27 3.86
C SER A 141 16.32 13.75 3.50
N GLU A 142 17.15 14.59 4.11
CA GLU A 142 17.23 16.02 3.78
C GLU A 142 17.94 16.27 2.44
N TYR A 143 18.47 15.21 1.83
CA TYR A 143 19.21 15.23 0.57
C TYR A 143 18.46 14.47 -0.52
N GLY A 144 18.41 15.08 -1.71
CA GLY A 144 17.90 14.42 -2.92
C GLY A 144 18.93 13.49 -3.57
N ARG A 145 18.54 12.90 -4.71
CA ARG A 145 19.33 11.92 -5.47
C ARG A 145 20.79 12.33 -5.75
N ASN A 146 21.04 13.62 -5.98
CA ASN A 146 22.37 14.16 -6.31
C ASN A 146 23.03 14.84 -5.10
N ASN A 147 22.65 14.44 -3.88
CA ASN A 147 23.09 15.06 -2.64
C ASN A 147 22.74 16.56 -2.53
N THR A 148 21.74 17.02 -3.28
CA THR A 148 21.22 18.38 -3.19
C THR A 148 20.37 18.50 -1.94
N TYR A 149 20.66 19.49 -1.10
CA TYR A 149 19.87 19.76 0.09
C TYR A 149 18.47 20.25 -0.29
N ILE A 150 17.45 19.48 0.10
CA ILE A 150 16.03 19.81 -0.13
C ILE A 150 15.32 20.23 1.16
N GLY A 151 15.99 20.12 2.31
CA GLY A 151 15.44 20.43 3.62
C GLY A 151 14.76 19.24 4.30
N PRO A 152 14.48 19.35 5.61
CA PRO A 152 13.80 18.29 6.35
C PRO A 152 12.39 18.08 5.83
N SER A 153 12.00 16.82 5.68
CA SER A 153 10.62 16.44 5.39
C SER A 153 10.23 15.15 6.11
N ARG A 154 8.96 15.05 6.46
CA ARG A 154 8.39 13.89 7.14
C ARG A 154 6.97 13.64 6.67
N ALA A 155 6.53 12.39 6.72
CA ALA A 155 5.15 12.03 6.50
C ALA A 155 4.58 11.28 7.69
N GLU A 156 3.29 11.48 7.93
CA GLU A 156 2.48 10.65 8.83
C GLU A 156 1.42 9.97 7.97
N VAL A 157 1.42 8.64 7.99
CA VAL A 157 0.47 7.81 7.24
C VAL A 157 -0.52 7.21 8.24
N TYR A 158 -1.73 7.74 8.24
CA TYR A 158 -2.84 7.27 9.05
C TYR A 158 -3.60 6.21 8.28
N ILE A 159 -3.80 5.05 8.91
CA ILE A 159 -4.62 3.96 8.40
C ILE A 159 -6.04 4.16 8.93
N ASN A 160 -6.98 4.45 8.03
CA ASN A 160 -8.35 4.79 8.40
C ASN A 160 -9.26 3.56 8.44
N SER A 161 -9.10 2.64 7.49
CA SER A 161 -9.91 1.43 7.38
C SER A 161 -9.18 0.34 6.61
N ARG A 162 -9.52 -0.90 6.90
CA ARG A 162 -9.02 -2.09 6.20
C ARG A 162 -10.14 -3.09 5.99
N LEU A 163 -10.11 -3.74 4.84
CA LEU A 163 -10.91 -4.92 4.56
C LEU A 163 -9.96 -6.00 4.03
N GLN A 164 -10.20 -7.26 4.36
CA GLN A 164 -9.43 -8.36 3.82
C GLN A 164 -10.31 -9.59 3.62
N SER A 165 -9.93 -10.43 2.67
CA SER A 165 -10.44 -11.79 2.59
C SER A 165 -9.89 -12.63 3.76
N ALA A 166 -10.45 -13.83 3.93
CA ALA A 166 -9.94 -14.77 4.93
C ALA A 166 -8.46 -15.14 4.61
N PRO A 167 -7.55 -15.10 5.59
CA PRO A 167 -6.14 -15.46 5.40
C PRO A 167 -5.97 -16.99 5.42
N ASP A 168 -6.72 -17.71 4.57
CA ASP A 168 -6.75 -19.17 4.54
C ASP A 168 -5.47 -19.74 3.90
N ALA A 169 -4.89 -20.74 4.55
CA ALA A 169 -3.73 -21.49 4.04
C ALA A 169 -4.06 -22.29 2.78
N ALA A 170 -5.32 -22.72 2.61
CA ALA A 170 -5.78 -23.50 1.46
C ALA A 170 -6.14 -22.62 0.24
N SER A 171 -6.33 -21.31 0.43
CA SER A 171 -6.63 -20.39 -0.67
C SER A 171 -5.35 -20.01 -1.41
N ASP A 172 -5.37 -20.13 -2.74
CA ASP A 172 -4.31 -19.61 -3.60
C ASP A 172 -4.44 -18.10 -3.87
N THR A 173 -5.48 -17.45 -3.34
CA THR A 173 -5.68 -16.01 -3.52
C THR A 173 -5.94 -15.30 -2.19
N PHE A 174 -5.43 -14.07 -2.07
CA PHE A 174 -5.69 -13.23 -0.92
C PHE A 174 -5.85 -11.79 -1.36
N ALA A 175 -6.92 -11.14 -0.90
CA ALA A 175 -7.22 -9.76 -1.25
C ALA A 175 -7.31 -8.91 0.01
N PHE A 176 -6.83 -7.68 -0.07
CA PHE A 176 -7.10 -6.68 0.96
C PHE A 176 -7.26 -5.28 0.37
N SER A 177 -8.03 -4.43 1.04
CA SER A 177 -8.02 -2.99 0.82
C SER A 177 -7.58 -2.25 2.07
N GLU A 178 -6.89 -1.12 1.86
CA GLU A 178 -6.47 -0.22 2.92
C GLU A 178 -6.71 1.22 2.47
N THR A 179 -7.49 1.95 3.27
CA THR A 179 -7.70 3.39 3.10
C THR A 179 -6.77 4.12 4.02
N THR A 180 -5.95 5.01 3.48
CA THR A 180 -4.96 5.78 4.21
C THR A 180 -5.12 7.27 3.97
N ARG A 181 -4.70 8.06 4.97
CA ARG A 181 -4.44 9.48 4.85
C ARG A 181 -2.96 9.72 5.07
N THR A 182 -2.30 10.33 4.10
CA THR A 182 -0.91 10.75 4.24
C THR A 182 -0.85 12.27 4.43
N VAL A 183 -0.27 12.69 5.55
CA VAL A 183 0.07 14.09 5.83
C VAL A 183 1.58 14.25 5.61
N LEU A 184 1.96 14.89 4.53
CA LEU A 184 3.36 15.21 4.23
C LEU A 184 3.66 16.64 4.67
N LEU A 185 4.64 16.74 5.55
CA LEU A 185 5.25 17.99 6.01
C LEU A 185 6.57 18.14 5.25
N GLY A 186 6.52 18.93 4.17
CA GLY A 186 7.65 19.18 3.29
C GLY A 186 8.53 20.33 3.77
N ALA A 187 9.62 20.55 3.03
CA ALA A 187 10.48 21.71 3.24
C ALA A 187 9.70 23.03 3.10
N SER A 188 10.18 24.07 3.78
CA SER A 188 9.58 25.42 3.77
C SER A 188 8.14 25.49 4.31
N ARG A 189 7.81 24.64 5.30
CA ARG A 189 6.48 24.58 5.95
C ARG A 189 5.34 24.24 4.98
N SER A 190 5.66 23.61 3.86
CA SER A 190 4.63 23.07 2.97
C SER A 190 3.94 21.90 3.66
N VAL A 191 2.61 21.92 3.65
CA VAL A 191 1.79 20.83 4.16
C VAL A 191 0.94 20.33 3.00
N SER A 192 0.98 19.04 2.75
CA SER A 192 0.07 18.40 1.81
C SER A 192 -0.61 17.22 2.48
N VAL A 193 -1.89 17.05 2.18
CA VAL A 193 -2.71 15.95 2.67
C VAL A 193 -3.24 15.23 1.46
N SER A 194 -3.12 13.92 1.46
CA SER A 194 -3.67 13.05 0.42
C SER A 194 -4.38 11.88 1.06
N ASP A 195 -5.54 11.54 0.53
CA ASP A 195 -6.28 10.34 0.90
C ASP A 195 -6.16 9.34 -0.27
N ALA A 196 -5.93 8.07 0.06
CA ALA A 196 -5.79 7.01 -0.92
C ALA A 196 -6.50 5.74 -0.45
N GLU A 197 -7.17 5.06 -1.37
CA GLU A 197 -7.58 3.68 -1.20
C GLU A 197 -6.66 2.81 -2.05
N THR A 198 -6.09 1.78 -1.45
CA THR A 198 -5.29 0.78 -2.14
C THR A 198 -6.00 -0.56 -2.07
N LEU A 199 -6.14 -1.23 -3.21
CA LEU A 199 -6.66 -2.59 -3.29
C LEU A 199 -5.54 -3.49 -3.80
N ASN A 200 -5.32 -4.60 -3.13
CA ASN A 200 -4.24 -5.54 -3.43
C ASN A 200 -4.83 -6.94 -3.59
N LEU A 201 -4.33 -7.67 -4.60
CA LEU A 201 -4.63 -9.08 -4.82
C LEU A 201 -3.31 -9.84 -4.92
N PHE A 202 -3.14 -10.83 -4.06
CA PHE A 202 -2.10 -11.83 -4.18
C PHE A 202 -2.67 -13.09 -4.79
N THR A 203 -1.88 -13.73 -5.65
CA THR A 203 -2.16 -15.05 -6.18
C THR A 203 -0.90 -15.89 -6.00
N ARG A 204 -1.02 -17.04 -5.34
CA ARG A 204 0.05 -18.00 -5.18
C ARG A 204 0.25 -18.69 -6.53
N ALA A 205 1.47 -18.59 -7.08
CA ALA A 205 1.80 -19.31 -8.31
C ALA A 205 1.77 -20.82 -8.06
N ALA A 206 1.19 -21.58 -8.99
CA ALA A 206 1.23 -23.03 -8.94
C ALA A 206 2.66 -23.51 -9.21
N GLY A 207 3.37 -23.84 -8.14
CA GLY A 207 4.72 -24.40 -8.17
C GLY A 207 5.74 -23.47 -7.53
N GLY A 208 6.06 -23.73 -6.26
CA GLY A 208 7.31 -23.40 -5.53
C GLY A 208 7.75 -21.94 -5.41
N ASP A 209 7.70 -21.17 -6.50
CA ASP A 209 8.26 -19.84 -6.66
C ASP A 209 7.14 -18.85 -6.99
N GLY A 210 6.64 -18.19 -5.96
CA GLY A 210 5.52 -17.26 -6.03
C GLY A 210 5.81 -16.05 -6.93
N LEU A 211 5.12 -15.98 -8.07
CA LEU A 211 4.97 -14.74 -8.84
C LEU A 211 3.76 -13.96 -8.31
N ALA A 212 4.02 -13.03 -7.39
CA ALA A 212 3.06 -11.98 -7.06
C ALA A 212 3.00 -10.97 -8.23
N ARG A 213 1.80 -10.71 -8.77
CA ARG A 213 1.56 -9.61 -9.71
C ARG A 213 0.87 -8.48 -8.95
N GLN A 214 1.58 -7.38 -8.70
CA GLN A 214 1.01 -6.09 -8.28
C GLN A 214 0.54 -5.30 -9.50
#